data_AF-A0A815AJT5-F1
#
_entry.id   AF-A0A815AJT5-F1
#
_cell.length_a   1.000
_cell.length_b   1.000
_cell.length_c   1.000
_cell.angle_alpha   90.00
_cell.angle_beta   90.00
_cell.angle_gamma   90.00
#
_symmetry.space_group_name_H-M   'P 1'
#
loop_
_entity.id
_entity.type
_entity.pdbx_description
1 polymer ?
#
loop_
_entity_poly.entity_id
_entity_poly.type
_entity_poly.pdbx_seq_one_letter_code
_entity_poly.pdbx_strand_id
1 'polypeptide(L)'
;MHSQSTVKELLNATDISNEKKSEKSQTVTHNINQNRYSAANSKWASPISGILNDEELRLEQKKAEKSKRLEQRRNHLSAILEADKNKYQSELLSYRRSSHEAIPPMNMPIDFFQSASEHSPQPETTNNFDLQTMEIHKLQDLSFEQRDDKQNERKRRHQQLKLILQQQMEEFNQLEKQAELFKQEEEHWYKEQIRLEEFQEIRRQTENFPIQQDQGRQLLRQHKAKLHKRSKEVQQRLDMDIDILTSIVHPEYESRLEQFDEQKQLKENVSNVLQQFQQQMRVEKNKEKEVDDMYPEDAAKQWSRYDQQWNDEQKTQKQKEIYEKQRTLIEEMEQARKYDLIEKQKQTTPIEQKPQIFIVRKEPEQPIEYEESKQTFEQPPLIPTTDSQFHGRRRIAWN
;
A
#
# COMPACT_ATOMS: atom_id res chain seq x y z
N MET A 1 54.96 43.55 25.06
CA MET A 1 54.56 42.18 24.64
C MET A 1 53.15 41.80 25.14
N HIS A 2 52.14 42.69 25.12
CA HIS A 2 50.78 42.38 25.63
C HIS A 2 49.64 42.73 24.66
N SER A 3 49.93 43.03 23.39
CA SER A 3 48.93 43.44 22.39
C SER A 3 48.58 42.38 21.34
N GLN A 4 49.26 41.22 21.32
CA GLN A 4 48.96 40.14 20.36
C GLN A 4 48.18 38.95 20.96
N SER A 5 47.97 38.92 22.28
CA SER A 5 47.21 37.86 22.95
C SER A 5 45.70 38.08 22.85
N THR A 6 45.25 39.33 22.96
CA THR A 6 43.83 39.69 22.99
C THR A 6 43.13 39.56 21.63
N VAL A 7 43.87 39.66 20.52
CA VAL A 7 43.28 39.52 19.17
C VAL A 7 42.95 38.05 18.85
N LYS A 8 43.72 37.09 19.37
CA LYS A 8 43.45 35.66 19.17
C LYS A 8 42.26 35.15 20.00
N GLU A 9 42.00 35.73 21.17
CA GLU A 9 40.83 35.37 21.98
C GLU A 9 39.51 35.90 21.38
N LEU A 10 39.53 37.07 20.73
CA LEU A 10 38.33 37.63 20.09
C LEU A 10 37.94 36.90 18.80
N LEU A 11 38.90 36.37 18.04
CA LEU A 11 38.63 35.58 16.83
C LEU A 11 38.07 34.18 17.16
N ASN A 12 38.54 33.54 18.24
CA ASN A 12 37.99 32.24 18.68
C ASN A 12 36.58 32.39 19.30
N ALA A 13 36.25 33.53 19.91
CA ALA A 13 34.91 33.77 20.47
C ALA A 13 33.85 33.97 19.38
N THR A 14 34.22 34.50 18.20
CA THR A 14 33.29 34.68 17.08
C THR A 14 32.96 33.38 16.35
N ASP A 15 33.91 32.43 16.24
CA ASP A 15 33.66 31.15 15.57
C ASP A 15 32.75 30.22 16.39
N ILE A 16 32.91 30.20 17.72
CA ILE A 16 32.04 29.41 18.63
C ILE A 16 30.59 29.94 18.66
N SER A 17 30.39 31.23 18.39
CA SER A 17 29.05 31.85 18.37
C SER A 17 28.30 31.57 17.06
N ASN A 18 29.01 31.35 15.95
CA ASN A 18 28.41 31.01 14.67
C ASN A 18 28.05 29.52 14.55
N GLU A 19 28.85 28.60 15.10
CA GLU A 19 28.48 27.17 15.16
C GLU A 19 27.22 26.94 16.01
N LYS A 20 27.08 27.62 17.16
CA LYS A 20 25.87 27.51 18.00
C LYS A 20 24.61 28.10 17.38
N LYS A 21 24.72 29.02 16.41
CA LYS A 21 23.56 29.54 15.65
C LYS A 21 23.19 28.62 14.47
N SER A 22 24.17 27.96 13.87
CA SER A 22 23.98 26.94 12.83
C SER A 22 23.26 25.69 13.40
N GLU A 23 23.70 25.17 14.54
CA GLU A 23 23.09 23.99 15.18
C GLU A 23 21.67 24.27 15.69
N LYS A 24 21.41 25.46 16.22
CA LYS A 24 20.05 25.88 16.61
C LYS A 24 19.12 26.03 15.39
N SER A 25 19.63 26.43 14.24
CA SER A 25 18.81 26.55 13.01
C SER A 25 18.54 25.19 12.36
N GLN A 26 19.50 24.25 12.41
CA GLN A 26 19.31 22.88 11.93
C GLN A 26 18.37 22.07 12.84
N THR A 27 18.47 22.22 14.16
CA THR A 27 17.53 21.55 15.09
C THR A 27 16.12 22.10 15.00
N VAL A 28 15.93 23.41 14.81
CA VAL A 28 14.60 24.02 14.63
C VAL A 28 13.96 23.59 13.30
N THR A 29 14.72 23.50 12.21
CA THR A 29 14.19 23.03 10.91
C THR A 29 13.91 21.53 10.89
N HIS A 30 14.71 20.72 11.59
CA HIS A 30 14.43 19.28 11.75
C HIS A 30 13.17 19.03 12.59
N ASN A 31 12.94 19.83 13.63
CA ASN A 31 11.76 19.72 14.51
C ASN A 31 10.47 20.23 13.84
N ILE A 32 10.55 21.27 13.01
CA ILE A 32 9.40 21.75 12.20
C ILE A 32 9.02 20.72 11.13
N ASN A 33 9.99 20.04 10.51
CA ASN A 33 9.70 19.00 9.53
C ASN A 33 9.15 17.72 10.19
N GLN A 34 9.67 17.27 11.34
CA GLN A 34 9.09 16.13 12.07
C GLN A 34 7.65 16.41 12.50
N ASN A 35 7.32 17.63 12.93
CA ASN A 35 5.95 18.01 13.29
C ASN A 35 5.02 18.13 12.08
N ARG A 36 5.53 18.45 10.89
CA ARG A 36 4.72 18.44 9.65
C ARG A 36 4.45 17.02 9.15
N TYR A 37 5.41 16.10 9.27
CA TYR A 37 5.20 14.70 8.91
C TYR A 37 4.29 13.97 9.92
N SER A 38 4.33 14.31 11.22
CA SER A 38 3.39 13.74 12.20
C SER A 38 1.96 14.28 12.07
N ALA A 39 1.80 15.58 11.78
CA ALA A 39 0.48 16.19 11.53
C ALA A 39 -0.15 15.75 10.19
N ALA A 40 0.68 15.50 9.16
CA ALA A 40 0.19 14.93 7.89
C ALA A 40 -0.22 13.46 8.05
N ASN A 41 0.50 12.65 8.83
CA ASN A 41 0.09 11.28 9.14
C ASN A 41 -1.20 11.20 9.96
N SER A 42 -1.51 12.21 10.78
CA SER A 42 -2.77 12.29 11.53
C SER A 42 -4.00 12.55 10.64
N LYS A 43 -3.84 13.25 9.51
CA LYS A 43 -4.93 13.51 8.54
C LYS A 43 -5.18 12.38 7.53
N TRP A 44 -4.18 11.53 7.28
CA TRP A 44 -4.28 10.38 6.37
C TRP A 44 -4.36 9.03 7.10
N ALA A 45 -4.22 9.01 8.43
CA ALA A 45 -4.67 7.91 9.28
C ALA A 45 -6.20 7.81 9.15
N SER A 46 -6.61 7.13 8.09
CA SER A 46 -7.99 6.95 7.68
C SER A 46 -8.86 6.42 8.83
N PRO A 47 -10.18 6.68 8.81
CA PRO A 47 -11.16 6.07 9.72
C PRO A 47 -11.18 4.52 9.70
N ILE A 48 -10.40 3.90 8.81
CA ILE A 48 -10.30 2.46 8.58
C ILE A 48 -9.68 1.72 9.77
N SER A 49 -8.79 2.36 10.56
CA SER A 49 -8.26 1.75 11.79
C SER A 49 -9.31 1.63 12.89
N GLY A 50 -10.32 2.50 12.92
CA GLY A 50 -11.46 2.40 13.85
C GLY A 50 -12.39 1.24 13.50
N ILE A 51 -12.66 1.01 12.21
CA ILE A 51 -13.58 -0.05 11.76
C ILE A 51 -12.96 -1.45 11.95
N LEU A 52 -11.65 -1.59 11.72
CA LEU A 52 -10.94 -2.85 11.98
C LEU A 52 -10.91 -3.19 13.47
N ASN A 53 -10.74 -2.18 14.34
CA ASN A 53 -10.78 -2.37 15.79
C ASN A 53 -12.18 -2.77 16.28
N ASP A 54 -13.25 -2.24 15.70
CA ASP A 54 -14.63 -2.60 16.07
C ASP A 54 -15.00 -4.03 15.65
N GLU A 55 -14.52 -4.47 14.48
CA GLU A 55 -14.74 -5.85 14.03
C GLU A 55 -13.91 -6.86 14.85
N GLU A 56 -12.69 -6.50 15.22
CA GLU A 56 -11.83 -7.27 16.11
C GLU A 56 -12.44 -7.37 17.53
N LEU A 57 -12.94 -6.25 18.08
CA LEU A 57 -13.64 -6.23 19.37
C LEU A 57 -14.90 -7.11 19.34
N ARG A 58 -15.68 -7.08 18.26
CA ARG A 58 -16.84 -7.96 18.08
C ARG A 58 -16.46 -9.43 17.99
N LEU A 59 -15.33 -9.75 17.36
CA LEU A 59 -14.82 -11.11 17.29
C LEU A 59 -14.31 -11.59 18.66
N GLU A 60 -13.64 -10.74 19.42
CA GLU A 60 -13.24 -11.03 20.80
C GLU A 60 -14.44 -11.27 21.73
N GLN A 61 -15.48 -10.43 21.63
CA GLN A 61 -16.72 -10.64 22.37
C GLN A 61 -17.37 -11.98 22.02
N LYS A 62 -17.46 -12.34 20.73
CA LYS A 62 -17.98 -13.65 20.32
C LYS A 62 -17.11 -14.82 20.80
N LYS A 63 -15.79 -14.65 20.81
CA LYS A 63 -14.86 -15.65 21.36
C LYS A 63 -15.09 -15.82 22.88
N ALA A 64 -15.25 -14.71 23.61
CA ALA A 64 -15.51 -14.71 25.05
C ALA A 64 -16.87 -15.31 25.41
N GLU A 65 -17.92 -15.04 24.63
CA GLU A 65 -19.22 -15.69 24.81
C GLU A 65 -19.14 -17.20 24.56
N LYS A 66 -18.42 -17.61 23.52
CA LYS A 66 -18.24 -19.03 23.19
C LYS A 66 -17.42 -19.74 24.26
N SER A 67 -16.37 -19.12 24.79
CA SER A 67 -15.58 -19.69 25.91
C SER A 67 -16.43 -19.80 27.18
N LYS A 68 -17.23 -18.78 27.52
CA LYS A 68 -18.16 -18.82 28.65
C LYS A 68 -19.20 -19.93 28.51
N ARG A 69 -19.75 -20.16 27.31
CA ARG A 69 -20.66 -21.29 27.04
C ARG A 69 -19.96 -22.65 27.19
N LEU A 70 -18.72 -22.77 26.74
CA LEU A 70 -17.92 -23.99 26.91
C LEU A 70 -17.62 -24.26 28.39
N GLU A 71 -17.32 -23.22 29.16
CA GLU A 71 -17.09 -23.30 30.60
C GLU A 71 -18.36 -23.72 31.35
N GLN A 72 -19.52 -23.14 31.00
CA GLN A 72 -20.81 -23.57 31.53
C GLN A 72 -21.10 -25.05 31.22
N ARG A 73 -20.83 -25.49 29.99
CA ARG A 73 -20.98 -26.90 29.62
C ARG A 73 -20.02 -27.80 30.39
N ARG A 74 -18.77 -27.37 30.60
CA ARG A 74 -17.78 -28.10 31.41
C ARG A 74 -18.23 -28.22 32.87
N ASN A 75 -18.73 -27.15 33.46
CA ASN A 75 -19.24 -27.15 34.83
C ASN A 75 -20.48 -28.05 34.96
N HIS A 76 -21.38 -28.02 33.98
CA HIS A 76 -22.54 -28.90 33.96
C HIS A 76 -22.15 -30.38 33.86
N LEU A 77 -21.20 -30.72 32.97
CA LEU A 77 -20.67 -32.08 32.87
C LEU A 77 -19.96 -32.52 34.16
N SER A 78 -19.20 -31.61 34.78
CA SER A 78 -18.56 -31.87 36.07
C SER A 78 -19.58 -32.18 37.17
N ALA A 79 -20.68 -31.41 37.22
CA ALA A 79 -21.76 -31.63 38.17
C ALA A 79 -22.47 -32.98 37.97
N ILE A 80 -22.69 -33.40 36.70
CA ILE A 80 -23.24 -34.72 36.39
C ILE A 80 -22.28 -35.82 36.86
N LEU A 81 -20.99 -35.70 36.55
CA LEU A 81 -19.98 -36.70 36.95
C LEU A 81 -19.84 -36.79 38.47
N GLU A 82 -19.94 -35.67 39.20
CA GLU A 82 -19.97 -35.67 40.66
C GLU A 82 -21.23 -36.32 41.21
N ALA A 83 -22.40 -36.05 40.62
CA ALA A 83 -23.65 -36.70 41.00
C ALA A 83 -23.60 -38.22 40.80
N ASP A 84 -23.09 -38.67 39.65
CA ASP A 84 -22.90 -40.09 39.36
C ASP A 84 -21.91 -40.73 40.33
N LYS A 85 -20.76 -40.07 40.58
CA LYS A 85 -19.78 -40.54 41.57
C LYS A 85 -20.41 -40.71 42.96
N ASN A 86 -21.20 -39.73 43.40
CA ASN A 86 -21.88 -39.80 44.69
C ASN A 86 -22.93 -40.92 44.74
N LYS A 87 -23.65 -41.14 43.63
CA LYS A 87 -24.60 -42.25 43.49
C LYS A 87 -23.91 -43.61 43.56
N TYR A 88 -22.79 -43.79 42.85
CA TYR A 88 -22.00 -45.02 42.95
C TYR A 88 -21.45 -45.24 44.36
N GLN A 89 -20.99 -44.18 45.04
CA GLN A 89 -20.53 -44.28 46.42
C GLN A 89 -21.65 -44.67 47.38
N SER A 90 -22.87 -44.13 47.22
CA SER A 90 -24.01 -44.51 48.05
C SER A 90 -24.47 -45.94 47.78
N GLU A 91 -24.47 -46.39 46.53
CA GLU A 91 -24.71 -47.79 46.16
C GLU A 91 -23.69 -48.73 46.81
N LEU A 92 -22.40 -48.43 46.73
CA LEU A 92 -21.34 -49.23 47.40
C LEU A 92 -21.53 -49.31 48.92
N LEU A 93 -21.91 -48.19 49.56
CA LEU A 93 -22.21 -48.18 50.99
C LEU A 93 -23.46 -49.00 51.32
N SER A 94 -24.46 -49.01 50.44
CA SER A 94 -25.67 -49.82 50.60
C SER A 94 -25.36 -51.33 50.49
N TYR A 95 -24.51 -51.73 49.53
CA TYR A 95 -24.03 -53.12 49.43
C TYR A 95 -23.24 -53.54 50.66
N ARG A 96 -22.37 -52.66 51.20
CA ARG A 96 -21.61 -52.95 52.43
C ARG A 96 -22.51 -53.14 53.66
N ARG A 97 -23.61 -52.38 53.76
CA ARG A 97 -24.60 -52.55 54.84
C ARG A 97 -25.41 -53.84 54.65
N SER A 98 -25.89 -54.09 53.43
CA SER A 98 -26.63 -55.32 53.10
C SER A 98 -25.80 -56.59 53.31
N SER A 99 -24.50 -56.57 52.99
CA SER A 99 -23.60 -57.69 53.29
C SER A 99 -23.35 -57.91 54.79
N HIS A 100 -23.48 -56.87 55.62
CA HIS A 100 -23.37 -57.01 57.07
C HIS A 100 -24.67 -57.48 57.73
N GLU A 101 -25.83 -57.20 57.13
CA GLU A 101 -27.14 -57.68 57.60
C GLU A 101 -27.49 -59.09 57.09
N ALA A 102 -26.94 -59.52 55.94
CA ALA A 102 -27.22 -60.82 55.33
C ALA A 102 -26.37 -62.00 55.86
N ILE A 103 -25.45 -61.75 56.80
CA ILE A 103 -24.75 -62.82 57.53
C ILE A 103 -25.46 -63.01 58.87
N PRO A 104 -26.44 -63.93 58.99
CA PRO A 104 -26.94 -64.31 60.29
C PRO A 104 -25.75 -64.84 61.12
N PRO A 105 -25.63 -64.49 62.42
CA PRO A 105 -24.60 -65.06 63.26
C PRO A 105 -24.83 -66.58 63.32
N MET A 106 -23.94 -67.33 62.68
CA MET A 106 -23.96 -68.79 62.65
C MET A 106 -23.53 -69.33 64.03
N ASN A 107 -24.38 -69.13 65.03
CA ASN A 107 -24.32 -69.83 66.32
C ASN A 107 -25.42 -70.90 66.29
N MET A 108 -25.10 -72.06 65.74
CA MET A 108 -25.89 -73.28 65.93
C MET A 108 -25.30 -74.05 67.13
N PRO A 109 -26.10 -74.45 68.13
CA PRO A 109 -25.62 -75.26 69.25
C PRO A 109 -25.30 -76.69 68.80
N ILE A 110 -24.13 -77.19 69.20
CA ILE A 110 -23.60 -78.54 68.92
C ILE A 110 -24.25 -79.61 69.83
N ASP A 111 -25.50 -79.43 70.28
CA ASP A 111 -26.09 -80.29 71.32
C ASP A 111 -27.18 -81.25 70.82
N PHE A 112 -27.39 -81.38 69.51
CA PHE A 112 -28.51 -82.19 68.97
C PHE A 112 -28.13 -83.63 68.54
N PHE A 113 -26.87 -84.05 68.63
CA PHE A 113 -26.43 -85.37 68.13
C PHE A 113 -25.97 -86.39 69.21
N GLN A 114 -26.25 -86.14 70.50
CA GLN A 114 -25.84 -87.07 71.59
C GLN A 114 -26.98 -87.81 72.31
N SER A 115 -28.25 -87.63 71.93
CA SER A 115 -29.39 -88.11 72.75
C SER A 115 -30.12 -89.37 72.25
N ALA A 116 -29.48 -90.22 71.43
CA ALA A 116 -30.12 -91.43 70.88
C ALA A 116 -29.32 -92.74 71.11
N SER A 117 -28.60 -92.85 72.23
CA SER A 117 -27.82 -94.04 72.60
C SER A 117 -27.90 -94.41 74.09
N GLU A 118 -29.05 -94.20 74.72
CA GLU A 118 -29.31 -94.68 76.08
C GLU A 118 -30.65 -95.39 76.10
N HIS A 119 -30.65 -96.71 76.35
CA HIS A 119 -31.61 -97.49 77.14
C HIS A 119 -31.47 -98.98 76.79
N SER A 120 -30.55 -99.68 77.47
CA SER A 120 -30.56 -101.14 77.59
C SER A 120 -30.70 -101.48 79.07
N PRO A 121 -31.85 -101.95 79.56
CA PRO A 121 -31.99 -102.40 80.93
C PRO A 121 -31.49 -103.84 81.09
N GLN A 122 -30.72 -104.06 82.16
CA GLN A 122 -30.41 -105.36 82.76
C GLN A 122 -31.69 -106.10 83.18
N PRO A 123 -31.64 -107.43 83.38
CA PRO A 123 -32.05 -107.91 84.70
C PRO A 123 -31.25 -109.11 85.26
N GLU A 124 -31.15 -109.13 86.59
CA GLU A 124 -30.66 -110.23 87.43
C GLU A 124 -31.78 -111.20 87.86
N THR A 125 -31.43 -112.49 87.86
CA THR A 125 -31.67 -113.61 88.80
C THR A 125 -33.06 -114.02 89.40
N THR A 126 -33.17 -115.37 89.53
CA THR A 126 -33.87 -116.23 90.53
C THR A 126 -35.28 -116.83 90.28
N ASN A 127 -35.25 -118.17 90.10
CA ASN A 127 -36.05 -119.28 90.66
C ASN A 127 -37.58 -119.21 90.94
N ASN A 128 -38.22 -120.33 90.53
CA ASN A 128 -39.44 -121.00 91.02
C ASN A 128 -40.81 -120.38 90.69
N PHE A 129 -41.63 -121.07 89.87
CA PHE A 129 -42.71 -121.97 90.32
C PHE A 129 -43.55 -122.43 89.11
N ASP A 130 -43.55 -123.75 88.86
CA ASP A 130 -44.35 -124.43 87.84
C ASP A 130 -45.84 -124.32 88.16
N LEU A 131 -46.59 -123.61 87.29
CA LEU A 131 -48.01 -123.77 86.91
C LEU A 131 -48.58 -122.48 86.24
N GLN A 132 -47.77 -121.42 86.08
CA GLN A 132 -48.15 -120.14 85.44
C GLN A 132 -47.62 -120.00 84.00
N THR A 133 -46.86 -120.99 83.50
CA THR A 133 -46.14 -120.94 82.22
C THR A 133 -47.07 -121.03 81.01
N MET A 134 -48.21 -121.72 81.11
CA MET A 134 -49.13 -121.90 79.99
C MET A 134 -49.97 -120.64 79.69
N GLU A 135 -50.28 -119.84 80.72
CA GLU A 135 -50.92 -118.52 80.56
C GLU A 135 -49.93 -117.44 80.13
N ILE A 136 -48.70 -117.47 80.64
CA ILE A 136 -47.63 -116.58 80.19
C ILE A 136 -47.27 -116.86 78.73
N HIS A 137 -47.20 -118.11 78.28
CA HIS A 137 -46.98 -118.45 76.87
C HIS A 137 -48.10 -117.93 75.96
N LYS A 138 -49.38 -118.05 76.34
CA LYS A 138 -50.49 -117.47 75.56
C LYS A 138 -50.45 -115.94 75.51
N LEU A 139 -50.11 -115.27 76.62
CA LEU A 139 -49.93 -113.83 76.65
C LEU A 139 -48.69 -113.38 75.88
N GLN A 140 -47.64 -114.21 75.86
CA GLN A 140 -46.42 -113.97 75.14
C GLN A 140 -46.63 -114.15 73.63
N ASP A 141 -47.38 -115.16 73.19
CA ASP A 141 -47.77 -115.37 71.79
C ASP A 141 -48.66 -114.21 71.29
N LEU A 142 -49.65 -113.77 72.09
CA LEU A 142 -50.44 -112.57 71.80
C LEU A 142 -49.56 -111.30 71.76
N SER A 143 -48.54 -111.21 72.61
CA SER A 143 -47.60 -110.08 72.60
C SER A 143 -46.65 -110.11 71.40
N PHE A 144 -46.29 -111.30 70.90
CA PHE A 144 -45.49 -111.49 69.69
C PHE A 144 -46.32 -111.12 68.47
N GLU A 145 -47.57 -111.58 68.39
CA GLU A 145 -48.50 -111.22 67.32
C GLU A 145 -48.76 -109.70 67.28
N GLN A 146 -48.95 -109.05 68.45
CA GLN A 146 -49.06 -107.59 68.53
C GLN A 146 -47.76 -106.84 68.15
N ARG A 147 -46.59 -107.44 68.38
CA ARG A 147 -45.29 -106.86 67.98
C ARG A 147 -45.09 -106.97 66.48
N ASP A 148 -45.44 -108.11 65.90
CA ASP A 148 -45.36 -108.36 64.46
C ASP A 148 -46.34 -107.45 63.70
N ASP A 149 -47.56 -107.27 64.21
CA ASP A 149 -48.53 -106.32 63.65
C ASP A 149 -48.02 -104.87 63.70
N LYS A 150 -47.47 -104.44 64.83
CA LYS A 150 -46.85 -103.10 64.95
C LYS A 150 -45.65 -102.94 64.03
N GLN A 151 -44.84 -103.98 63.84
CA GLN A 151 -43.70 -103.94 62.92
C GLN A 151 -44.15 -103.89 61.46
N ASN A 152 -45.19 -104.64 61.11
CA ASN A 152 -45.81 -104.62 59.79
C ASN A 152 -46.46 -103.27 59.50
N GLU A 153 -47.11 -102.65 60.49
CA GLU A 153 -47.66 -101.30 60.37
C GLU A 153 -46.55 -100.24 60.16
N ARG A 154 -45.44 -100.33 60.92
CA ARG A 154 -44.27 -99.47 60.72
C ARG A 154 -43.66 -99.63 59.32
N LYS A 155 -43.55 -100.87 58.83
CA LYS A 155 -43.08 -101.16 57.47
C LYS A 155 -44.00 -100.54 56.42
N ARG A 156 -45.33 -100.67 56.57
CA ARG A 156 -46.32 -100.04 55.68
C ARG A 156 -46.22 -98.52 55.68
N ARG A 157 -46.13 -97.89 56.86
CA ARG A 157 -45.93 -96.43 56.97
C ARG A 157 -44.63 -95.98 56.32
N HIS A 158 -43.54 -96.74 56.50
CA HIS A 158 -42.25 -96.44 55.88
C HIS A 158 -42.30 -96.58 54.36
N GLN A 159 -42.98 -97.60 53.84
CA GLN A 159 -43.22 -97.76 52.39
C GLN A 159 -44.05 -96.60 51.82
N GLN A 160 -45.12 -96.19 52.50
CA GLN A 160 -45.92 -95.03 52.11
C GLN A 160 -45.09 -93.74 52.10
N LEU A 161 -44.30 -93.51 53.14
CA LEU A 161 -43.42 -92.34 53.22
C LEU A 161 -42.36 -92.35 52.12
N LYS A 162 -41.80 -93.51 51.80
CA LYS A 162 -40.87 -93.67 50.67
C LYS A 162 -41.54 -93.33 49.33
N LEU A 163 -42.77 -93.78 49.10
CA LEU A 163 -43.51 -93.46 47.87
C LEU A 163 -43.81 -91.96 47.77
N ILE A 164 -44.24 -91.33 48.86
CA ILE A 164 -44.47 -89.87 48.91
C ILE A 164 -43.17 -89.11 48.62
N LEU A 165 -42.05 -89.51 49.22
CA LEU A 165 -40.76 -88.87 48.99
C LEU A 165 -40.30 -89.03 47.54
N GLN A 166 -40.53 -90.21 46.94
CA GLN A 166 -40.24 -90.43 45.51
C GLN A 166 -41.07 -89.51 44.62
N GLN A 167 -42.37 -89.35 44.90
CA GLN A 167 -43.24 -88.42 44.18
C GLN A 167 -42.74 -86.97 44.32
N GLN A 168 -42.37 -86.54 45.53
CA GLN A 168 -41.83 -85.19 45.77
C GLN A 168 -40.51 -84.95 45.03
N MET A 169 -39.63 -85.95 44.95
CA MET A 169 -38.40 -85.84 44.16
C MET A 169 -38.69 -85.77 42.66
N GLU A 170 -39.67 -86.53 42.16
CA GLU A 170 -40.09 -86.47 40.76
C GLU A 170 -40.69 -85.11 40.40
N GLU A 171 -41.53 -84.54 41.28
CA GLU A 171 -42.06 -83.18 41.14
C GLU A 171 -40.93 -82.14 41.12
N PHE A 172 -39.96 -82.24 42.05
CA PHE A 172 -38.81 -81.35 42.08
C PHE A 172 -37.98 -81.44 40.79
N ASN A 173 -37.74 -82.66 40.30
CA ASN A 173 -37.03 -82.87 39.04
C ASN A 173 -37.80 -82.30 37.82
N GLN A 174 -39.13 -82.31 37.85
CA GLN A 174 -39.94 -81.67 36.80
C GLN A 174 -39.84 -80.15 36.87
N LEU A 175 -39.88 -79.57 38.07
CA LEU A 175 -39.70 -78.13 38.27
C LEU A 175 -38.30 -77.67 37.87
N GLU A 176 -37.26 -78.44 38.17
CA GLU A 176 -35.89 -78.15 37.76
C GLU A 176 -35.76 -78.13 36.23
N LYS A 177 -36.32 -79.14 35.54
CA LYS A 177 -36.37 -79.15 34.07
C LYS A 177 -37.14 -77.95 33.50
N GLN A 178 -38.24 -77.54 34.11
CA GLN A 178 -38.97 -76.34 33.68
C GLN A 178 -38.15 -75.08 33.90
N ALA A 179 -37.45 -74.95 35.03
CA ALA A 179 -36.56 -73.83 35.30
C ALA A 179 -35.40 -73.77 34.30
N GLU A 180 -34.83 -74.91 33.92
CA GLU A 180 -33.81 -74.99 32.87
C GLU A 180 -34.35 -74.53 31.51
N LEU A 181 -35.57 -74.93 31.13
CA LEU A 181 -36.21 -74.46 29.90
C LEU A 181 -36.44 -72.95 29.93
N PHE A 182 -36.98 -72.41 31.02
CA PHE A 182 -37.16 -70.96 31.16
C PHE A 182 -35.83 -70.21 31.08
N LYS A 183 -34.76 -70.74 31.68
CA LYS A 183 -33.42 -70.14 31.58
C LYS A 183 -32.92 -70.14 30.13
N GLN A 184 -33.12 -71.22 29.38
CA GLN A 184 -32.76 -71.26 27.96
C GLN A 184 -33.56 -70.26 27.12
N GLU A 185 -34.85 -70.09 27.42
CA GLU A 185 -35.70 -69.07 26.79
C GLU A 185 -35.22 -67.65 27.13
N GLU A 186 -34.91 -67.36 28.40
CA GLU A 186 -34.33 -66.08 28.81
C GLU A 186 -33.02 -65.78 28.09
N GLU A 187 -32.11 -66.76 28.01
CA GLU A 187 -30.85 -66.62 27.27
C GLU A 187 -31.09 -66.39 25.76
N HIS A 188 -32.09 -67.04 25.17
CA HIS A 188 -32.49 -66.82 23.79
C HIS A 188 -33.02 -65.40 23.58
N TRP A 189 -33.92 -64.93 24.44
CA TRP A 189 -34.46 -63.57 24.37
C TRP A 189 -33.39 -62.50 24.58
N TYR A 190 -32.44 -62.73 25.48
CA TYR A 190 -31.32 -61.83 25.70
C TYR A 190 -30.42 -61.72 24.46
N LYS A 191 -30.13 -62.85 23.79
CA LYS A 191 -29.37 -62.84 22.52
C LYS A 191 -30.12 -62.09 21.42
N GLU A 192 -31.43 -62.29 21.32
CA GLU A 192 -32.23 -61.60 20.32
C GLU A 192 -32.32 -60.09 20.62
N GLN A 193 -32.40 -59.69 21.89
CA GLN A 193 -32.34 -58.29 22.27
C GLN A 193 -31.02 -57.63 21.85
N ILE A 194 -29.87 -58.27 22.13
CA ILE A 194 -28.56 -57.77 21.69
C ILE A 194 -28.53 -57.61 20.18
N ARG A 195 -29.04 -58.60 19.45
CA ARG A 195 -29.10 -58.56 17.99
C ARG A 195 -29.95 -57.40 17.47
N LEU A 196 -31.09 -57.13 18.11
CA LEU A 196 -31.94 -55.98 17.78
C LEU A 196 -31.25 -54.65 18.08
N GLU A 197 -30.49 -54.55 19.17
CA GLU A 197 -29.70 -53.36 19.50
C GLU A 197 -28.59 -53.12 18.46
N GLU A 198 -27.90 -54.16 18.01
CA GLU A 198 -26.92 -54.08 16.92
C GLU A 198 -27.56 -53.57 15.61
N PHE A 199 -28.72 -54.11 15.23
CA PHE A 199 -29.45 -53.62 14.05
C PHE A 199 -29.90 -52.17 14.18
N GLN A 200 -30.34 -51.75 15.37
CA GLN A 200 -30.70 -50.35 15.61
C GLN A 200 -29.49 -49.42 15.49
N GLU A 201 -28.33 -49.84 15.99
CA GLU A 201 -27.11 -49.04 15.90
C GLU A 201 -26.62 -48.93 14.46
N ILE A 202 -26.66 -50.03 13.69
CA ILE A 202 -26.38 -50.01 12.24
C ILE A 202 -27.35 -49.07 11.52
N ARG A 203 -28.64 -49.11 11.86
CA ARG A 203 -29.66 -48.22 11.28
C ARG A 203 -29.36 -46.75 11.60
N ARG A 204 -29.01 -46.42 12.85
CA ARG A 204 -28.61 -45.06 13.24
C ARG A 204 -27.39 -44.59 12.47
N GLN A 205 -26.38 -45.44 12.30
CA GLN A 205 -25.17 -45.08 11.55
C GLN A 205 -25.47 -44.83 10.07
N THR A 206 -26.29 -45.69 9.46
CA THR A 206 -26.71 -45.55 8.05
C THR A 206 -27.63 -44.36 7.81
N GLU A 207 -28.46 -43.96 8.78
CA GLU A 207 -29.29 -42.75 8.70
C GLU A 207 -28.47 -41.47 8.97
N ASN A 208 -27.52 -41.51 9.89
CA ASN A 208 -26.70 -40.33 10.24
C ASN A 208 -25.64 -39.99 9.19
N PHE A 209 -25.09 -41.00 8.50
CA PHE A 209 -24.09 -40.79 7.47
C PHE A 209 -24.53 -39.85 6.33
N PRO A 210 -25.69 -40.06 5.65
CA PRO A 210 -26.15 -39.15 4.60
C PRO A 210 -26.47 -37.76 5.15
N ILE A 211 -26.99 -37.65 6.37
CA ILE A 211 -27.25 -36.34 7.01
C ILE A 211 -25.94 -35.57 7.19
N GLN A 212 -24.89 -36.21 7.70
CA GLN A 212 -23.57 -35.59 7.84
C GLN A 212 -22.98 -35.21 6.47
N GLN A 213 -23.12 -36.09 5.48
CA GLN A 213 -22.66 -35.82 4.12
C GLN A 213 -23.39 -34.61 3.51
N ASP A 214 -24.70 -34.51 3.70
CA ASP A 214 -25.53 -33.41 3.20
C ASP A 214 -25.20 -32.10 3.92
N GLN A 215 -24.99 -32.13 5.23
CA GLN A 215 -24.48 -30.97 5.98
C GLN A 215 -23.12 -30.50 5.44
N GLY A 216 -22.20 -31.44 5.17
CA GLY A 216 -20.92 -31.13 4.53
C GLY A 216 -21.08 -30.50 3.14
N ARG A 217 -21.95 -31.06 2.30
CA ARG A 217 -22.27 -30.51 0.96
C ARG A 217 -22.88 -29.11 1.05
N GLN A 218 -23.80 -28.87 1.99
CA GLN A 218 -24.41 -27.57 2.20
C GLN A 218 -23.38 -26.53 2.66
N LEU A 219 -22.50 -26.89 3.59
CA LEU A 219 -21.44 -26.00 4.07
C LEU A 219 -20.47 -25.61 2.93
N LEU A 220 -20.08 -26.58 2.08
CA LEU A 220 -19.26 -26.32 0.90
C LEU A 220 -19.97 -25.40 -0.10
N ARG A 221 -21.27 -25.59 -0.34
CA ARG A 221 -22.07 -24.70 -1.21
C ARG A 221 -22.13 -23.27 -0.65
N GLN A 222 -22.37 -23.12 0.65
CA GLN A 222 -22.38 -21.82 1.32
C GLN A 222 -21.02 -21.12 1.22
N HIS A 223 -19.93 -21.86 1.47
CA HIS A 223 -18.57 -21.32 1.35
C HIS A 223 -18.26 -20.90 -0.08
N LYS A 224 -18.60 -21.73 -1.08
CA LYS A 224 -18.43 -21.40 -2.51
C LYS A 224 -19.24 -20.16 -2.89
N ALA A 225 -20.49 -20.05 -2.43
CA ALA A 225 -21.33 -18.88 -2.68
C ALA A 225 -20.74 -17.60 -2.06
N LYS A 226 -20.20 -17.70 -0.84
CA LYS A 226 -19.52 -16.58 -0.16
C LYS A 226 -18.26 -16.14 -0.92
N LEU A 227 -17.44 -17.08 -1.39
CA LEU A 227 -16.27 -16.79 -2.22
C LEU A 227 -16.66 -16.13 -3.53
N HIS A 228 -17.69 -16.63 -4.20
CA HIS A 228 -18.17 -16.03 -5.44
C HIS A 228 -18.68 -14.60 -5.21
N LYS A 229 -19.44 -14.35 -4.14
CA LYS A 229 -19.90 -13.01 -3.79
C LYS A 229 -18.72 -12.07 -3.56
N ARG A 230 -17.74 -12.48 -2.76
CA ARG A 230 -16.52 -11.69 -2.51
C ARG A 230 -15.72 -11.43 -3.79
N SER A 231 -15.59 -12.44 -4.66
CA SER A 231 -14.91 -12.28 -5.95
C SER A 231 -15.64 -11.26 -6.84
N LYS A 232 -16.99 -11.29 -6.86
CA LYS A 232 -17.79 -10.29 -7.60
C LYS A 232 -17.63 -8.89 -7.01
N GLU A 233 -17.61 -8.75 -5.69
CA GLU A 233 -17.36 -7.48 -5.01
C GLU A 233 -15.96 -6.91 -5.34
N VAL A 234 -14.93 -7.77 -5.38
CA VAL A 234 -13.58 -7.37 -5.79
C VAL A 234 -13.57 -6.94 -7.25
N GLN A 235 -14.22 -7.69 -8.14
CA GLN A 235 -14.29 -7.32 -9.56
C GLN A 235 -14.98 -5.97 -9.75
N GLN A 236 -16.12 -5.74 -9.07
CA GLN A 236 -16.82 -4.46 -9.13
C GLN A 236 -15.96 -3.28 -8.65
N ARG A 237 -15.14 -3.49 -7.61
CA ARG A 237 -14.19 -2.46 -7.15
C ARG A 237 -13.11 -2.19 -8.19
N LEU A 238 -12.56 -3.23 -8.81
CA LEU A 238 -11.57 -3.07 -9.88
C LEU A 238 -12.16 -2.37 -11.10
N ASP A 239 -13.41 -2.68 -11.47
CA ASP A 239 -14.10 -2.01 -12.57
C ASP A 239 -14.30 -0.52 -12.24
N MET A 240 -14.69 -0.19 -11.00
CA MET A 240 -14.75 1.21 -10.54
C MET A 240 -13.39 1.91 -10.57
N ASP A 241 -12.32 1.22 -10.16
CA ASP A 241 -10.96 1.78 -10.20
C ASP A 241 -10.53 2.04 -11.65
N ILE A 242 -10.87 1.16 -12.59
CA ILE A 242 -10.64 1.35 -14.03
C ILE A 242 -11.45 2.55 -14.53
N ASP A 243 -12.73 2.67 -14.18
CA ASP A 243 -13.57 3.81 -14.55
C ASP A 243 -12.98 5.13 -14.02
N ILE A 244 -12.46 5.15 -12.78
CA ILE A 244 -11.78 6.30 -12.21
C ILE A 244 -10.51 6.62 -13.00
N LEU A 245 -9.67 5.62 -13.28
CA LEU A 245 -8.42 5.83 -14.04
C LEU A 245 -8.71 6.34 -15.46
N THR A 246 -9.70 5.78 -16.15
CA THR A 246 -10.10 6.27 -17.48
C THR A 246 -10.65 7.69 -17.42
N SER A 247 -11.41 8.04 -16.37
CA SER A 247 -11.91 9.40 -16.16
C SER A 247 -10.81 10.43 -15.93
N ILE A 248 -9.62 10.01 -15.46
CA ILE A 248 -8.45 10.87 -15.26
C ILE A 248 -7.59 10.91 -16.53
N VAL A 249 -7.35 9.76 -17.16
CA VAL A 249 -6.46 9.66 -18.32
C VAL A 249 -7.05 10.33 -19.56
N HIS A 250 -8.36 10.23 -19.78
CA HIS A 250 -9.01 10.81 -20.96
C HIS A 250 -8.86 12.35 -21.03
N PRO A 251 -9.20 13.13 -19.98
CA PRO A 251 -9.01 14.58 -20.01
C PRO A 251 -7.53 14.97 -20.05
N GLU A 252 -6.64 14.22 -19.38
CA GLU A 252 -5.19 14.49 -19.48
C GLU A 252 -4.67 14.31 -20.91
N TYR A 253 -5.19 13.31 -21.64
CA TYR A 253 -4.84 13.09 -23.05
C TYR A 253 -5.34 14.23 -23.94
N GLU A 254 -6.60 14.65 -23.76
CA GLU A 254 -7.19 15.78 -24.50
C GLU A 254 -6.44 17.08 -24.23
N SER A 255 -6.17 17.41 -22.97
CA SER A 255 -5.39 18.61 -22.61
C SER A 255 -3.97 18.59 -23.19
N ARG A 256 -3.31 17.43 -23.28
CA ARG A 256 -2.01 17.33 -23.96
C ARG A 256 -2.16 17.59 -25.45
N LEU A 257 -3.19 17.05 -26.10
CA LEU A 257 -3.44 17.25 -27.52
C LEU A 257 -3.68 18.74 -27.82
N GLU A 258 -4.49 19.43 -27.00
CA GLU A 258 -4.70 20.87 -27.07
C GLU A 258 -3.39 21.65 -26.93
N GLN A 259 -2.54 21.30 -25.95
CA GLN A 259 -1.22 21.94 -25.80
C GLN A 259 -0.31 21.71 -27.01
N PHE A 260 -0.35 20.53 -27.62
CA PHE A 260 0.41 20.26 -28.85
C PHE A 260 -0.10 21.12 -30.01
N ASP A 261 -1.41 21.26 -30.16
CA ASP A 261 -2.02 22.11 -31.18
C ASP A 261 -1.72 23.59 -30.95
N GLU A 262 -1.80 24.08 -29.71
CA GLU A 262 -1.41 25.45 -29.34
C GLU A 262 0.07 25.71 -29.66
N GLN A 263 0.97 24.78 -29.30
CA GLN A 263 2.39 24.90 -29.63
C GLN A 263 2.63 24.92 -31.14
N LYS A 264 1.88 24.12 -31.90
CA LYS A 264 1.97 24.10 -33.36
C LYS A 264 1.49 25.43 -33.94
N GLN A 265 0.35 25.95 -33.50
CA GLN A 265 -0.17 27.26 -33.90
C GLN A 265 0.81 28.38 -33.53
N LEU A 266 1.40 28.34 -32.34
CA LEU A 266 2.41 29.33 -31.93
C LEU A 266 3.64 29.30 -32.84
N LYS A 267 4.13 28.10 -33.21
CA LYS A 267 5.25 27.95 -34.15
C LYS A 267 4.91 28.49 -35.53
N GLU A 268 3.70 28.22 -36.03
CA GLU A 268 3.21 28.75 -37.30
C GLU A 268 3.09 30.28 -37.25
N ASN A 269 2.54 30.83 -36.16
CA ASN A 269 2.45 32.27 -35.95
C ASN A 269 3.82 32.94 -35.91
N VAL A 270 4.78 32.38 -35.16
CA VAL A 270 6.16 32.89 -35.12
C VAL A 270 6.82 32.82 -36.50
N SER A 271 6.62 31.73 -37.24
CA SER A 271 7.11 31.59 -38.62
C SER A 271 6.51 32.64 -39.55
N ASN A 272 5.20 32.89 -39.44
CA ASN A 272 4.50 33.90 -40.23
C ASN A 272 4.99 35.31 -39.91
N VAL A 273 5.14 35.66 -38.63
CA VAL A 273 5.69 36.95 -38.19
C VAL A 273 7.12 37.13 -38.69
N LEU A 274 7.96 36.09 -38.61
CA LEU A 274 9.32 36.14 -39.13
C LEU A 274 9.35 36.36 -40.65
N GLN A 275 8.47 35.69 -41.40
CA GLN A 275 8.33 35.88 -42.83
C GLN A 275 7.86 37.30 -43.18
N GLN A 276 6.87 37.83 -42.46
CA GLN A 276 6.40 39.21 -42.62
C GLN A 276 7.51 40.21 -42.31
N PHE A 277 8.26 40.00 -41.23
CA PHE A 277 9.40 40.84 -40.87
C PHE A 277 10.49 40.80 -41.95
N GLN A 278 10.82 39.62 -42.49
CA GLN A 278 11.75 39.49 -43.61
C GLN A 278 11.26 40.21 -44.86
N GLN A 279 9.96 40.18 -45.15
CA GLN A 279 9.37 40.92 -46.27
C GLN A 279 9.50 42.43 -46.04
N GLN A 280 9.20 42.93 -44.83
CA GLN A 280 9.38 44.35 -44.47
C GLN A 280 10.84 44.77 -44.61
N MET A 281 11.79 43.97 -44.10
CA MET A 281 13.22 44.25 -44.26
C MET A 281 13.67 44.31 -45.73
N ARG A 282 13.10 43.47 -46.62
CA ARG A 282 13.37 43.56 -48.05
C ARG A 282 12.81 44.83 -48.68
N VAL A 283 11.61 45.24 -48.27
CA VAL A 283 11.00 46.49 -48.74
C VAL A 283 11.82 47.69 -48.28
N GLU A 284 12.21 47.76 -47.01
CA GLU A 284 13.07 48.84 -46.49
C GLU A 284 14.43 48.86 -47.16
N LYS A 285 15.06 47.70 -47.38
CA LYS A 285 16.33 47.62 -48.14
C LYS A 285 16.17 48.10 -49.59
N ASN A 286 15.02 47.87 -50.21
CA ASN A 286 14.77 48.37 -51.56
C ASN A 286 14.54 49.89 -51.57
N LYS A 287 13.86 50.45 -50.56
CA LYS A 287 13.71 51.90 -50.38
C LYS A 287 15.06 52.58 -50.09
N GLU A 288 15.88 51.99 -49.23
CA GLU A 288 17.24 52.46 -48.94
C GLU A 288 18.07 52.51 -50.21
N LYS A 289 18.02 51.46 -51.04
CA LYS A 289 18.66 51.47 -52.37
C LYS A 289 18.11 52.55 -53.29
N GLU A 290 16.80 52.75 -53.36
CA GLU A 290 16.20 53.80 -54.18
C GLU A 290 16.68 55.20 -53.74
N VAL A 291 16.77 55.43 -52.42
CA VAL A 291 17.32 56.66 -51.85
C VAL A 291 18.82 56.79 -52.16
N ASP A 292 19.59 55.71 -52.00
CA ASP A 292 21.02 55.66 -52.33
C ASP A 292 21.29 55.91 -53.83
N ASP A 293 20.40 55.48 -54.72
CA ASP A 293 20.49 55.72 -56.17
C ASP A 293 20.12 57.18 -56.51
N MET A 294 19.24 57.84 -55.74
CA MET A 294 18.90 59.26 -55.93
C MET A 294 20.05 60.20 -55.54
N TYR A 295 20.83 59.88 -54.50
CA TYR A 295 21.95 60.70 -54.05
C TYR A 295 23.01 61.02 -55.12
N PRO A 296 23.55 60.05 -55.91
CA PRO A 296 24.50 60.32 -56.96
C PRO A 296 23.86 61.08 -58.13
N GLU A 297 22.58 60.87 -58.42
CA GLU A 297 21.87 61.67 -59.43
C GLU A 297 21.74 63.14 -59.00
N ASP A 298 21.36 63.39 -57.75
CA ASP A 298 21.25 64.75 -57.23
C ASP A 298 22.62 65.41 -57.07
N ALA A 299 23.64 64.66 -56.66
CA ALA A 299 25.03 65.11 -56.71
C ALA A 299 25.45 65.45 -58.15
N ALA A 300 25.16 64.60 -59.13
CA ALA A 300 25.47 64.85 -60.53
C ALA A 300 24.74 66.10 -61.08
N LYS A 301 23.48 66.34 -60.68
CA LYS A 301 22.76 67.57 -61.01
C LYS A 301 23.43 68.80 -60.40
N GLN A 302 23.87 68.72 -59.14
CA GLN A 302 24.59 69.81 -58.48
C GLN A 302 25.95 70.07 -59.17
N TRP A 303 26.73 69.04 -59.44
CA TRP A 303 27.98 69.15 -60.19
C TRP A 303 27.76 69.73 -61.58
N SER A 304 26.74 69.29 -62.31
CA SER A 304 26.40 69.86 -63.62
C SER A 304 26.02 71.35 -63.54
N ARG A 305 25.35 71.80 -62.47
CA ARG A 305 25.08 73.24 -62.24
C ARG A 305 26.37 74.01 -61.98
N TYR A 306 27.25 73.48 -61.14
CA TYR A 306 28.56 74.09 -60.89
C TYR A 306 29.42 74.15 -62.15
N ASP A 307 29.45 73.08 -62.97
CA ASP A 307 30.16 73.06 -64.24
C ASP A 307 29.58 74.06 -65.25
N GLN A 308 28.25 74.24 -65.29
CA GLN A 308 27.62 75.27 -66.12
C GLN A 308 28.03 76.67 -65.66
N GLN A 309 27.95 76.95 -64.36
CA GLN A 309 28.37 78.23 -63.79
C GLN A 309 29.86 78.49 -64.06
N TRP A 310 30.72 77.49 -63.85
CA TRP A 310 32.14 77.56 -64.14
C TRP A 310 32.41 77.79 -65.63
N ASN A 311 31.70 77.12 -66.53
CA ASN A 311 31.85 77.34 -67.97
C ASN A 311 31.41 78.75 -68.40
N ASP A 312 30.35 79.28 -67.82
CA ASP A 312 29.90 80.65 -68.07
C ASP A 312 30.88 81.68 -67.49
N GLU A 313 31.46 81.41 -66.31
CA GLU A 313 32.58 82.18 -65.76
C GLU A 313 33.81 82.12 -66.68
N GLN A 314 34.20 80.94 -67.16
CA GLN A 314 35.32 80.76 -68.10
C GLN A 314 35.07 81.46 -69.44
N LYS A 315 33.85 81.42 -69.98
CA LYS A 315 33.48 82.21 -71.17
C LYS A 315 33.59 83.70 -70.89
N THR A 316 33.11 84.15 -69.73
CA THR A 316 33.20 85.55 -69.32
C THR A 316 34.64 85.99 -69.11
N GLN A 317 35.49 85.14 -68.50
CA GLN A 317 36.92 85.37 -68.34
C GLN A 317 37.64 85.40 -69.69
N LYS A 318 37.38 84.44 -70.59
CA LYS A 318 37.93 84.46 -71.96
C LYS A 318 37.48 85.70 -72.73
N GLN A 319 36.22 86.13 -72.58
CA GLN A 319 35.75 87.39 -73.15
C GLN A 319 36.51 88.58 -72.55
N LYS A 320 36.67 88.63 -71.22
CA LYS A 320 37.49 89.65 -70.54
C LYS A 320 38.93 89.65 -71.05
N GLU A 321 39.58 88.50 -71.17
CA GLU A 321 40.93 88.37 -71.72
C GLU A 321 41.01 88.80 -73.19
N ILE A 322 40.00 88.49 -74.01
CA ILE A 322 39.92 88.97 -75.40
C ILE A 322 39.77 90.50 -75.43
N TYR A 323 38.92 91.07 -74.57
CA TYR A 323 38.75 92.51 -74.44
C TYR A 323 40.03 93.18 -73.91
N GLU A 324 40.72 92.57 -72.94
CA GLU A 324 42.01 93.03 -72.44
C GLU A 324 43.08 92.94 -73.53
N LYS A 325 43.15 91.86 -74.30
CA LYS A 325 44.07 91.74 -75.47
C LYS A 325 43.75 92.74 -76.57
N GLN A 326 42.47 93.01 -76.84
CA GLN A 326 42.07 94.07 -77.78
C GLN A 326 42.45 95.44 -77.23
N ARG A 327 42.29 95.66 -75.93
CA ARG A 327 42.70 96.90 -75.26
C ARG A 327 44.22 97.07 -75.32
N THR A 328 45.01 96.04 -75.04
CA THR A 328 46.48 96.10 -75.17
C THR A 328 46.89 96.29 -76.63
N LEU A 329 46.21 95.68 -77.61
CA LEU A 329 46.48 95.89 -79.03
C LEU A 329 46.15 97.33 -79.46
N ILE A 330 45.05 97.90 -78.97
CA ILE A 330 44.70 99.31 -79.20
C ILE A 330 45.72 100.22 -78.53
N GLU A 331 46.13 99.92 -77.29
CA GLU A 331 47.17 100.66 -76.57
C GLU A 331 48.53 100.54 -77.28
N GLU A 332 48.89 99.39 -77.85
CA GLU A 332 50.07 99.19 -78.70
C GLU A 332 49.97 99.94 -80.02
N MET A 333 48.80 99.98 -80.68
CA MET A 333 48.57 100.80 -81.86
C MET A 333 48.64 102.30 -81.54
N GLU A 334 48.16 102.72 -80.38
CA GLU A 334 48.29 104.09 -79.89
C GLU A 334 49.72 104.43 -79.50
N GLN A 335 50.46 103.50 -78.91
CA GLN A 335 51.89 103.65 -78.65
C GLN A 335 52.68 103.69 -79.97
N ALA A 336 52.36 102.85 -80.95
CA ALA A 336 52.95 102.90 -82.30
C ALA A 336 52.63 104.24 -82.99
N ARG A 337 51.39 104.75 -82.87
CA ARG A 337 51.04 106.11 -83.32
C ARG A 337 51.81 107.19 -82.58
N LYS A 338 52.02 107.06 -81.26
CA LYS A 338 52.84 107.99 -80.47
C LYS A 338 54.31 107.89 -80.85
N TYR A 339 54.85 106.70 -81.12
CA TYR A 339 56.22 106.50 -81.60
C TYR A 339 56.40 107.09 -83.00
N ASP A 340 55.44 106.91 -83.93
CA ASP A 340 55.42 107.57 -85.23
C ASP A 340 55.33 109.10 -85.11
N LEU A 341 54.61 109.62 -84.10
CA LEU A 341 54.52 111.04 -83.81
C LEU A 341 55.83 111.58 -83.20
N ILE A 342 56.50 110.79 -82.36
CA ILE A 342 57.79 111.11 -81.73
C ILE A 342 58.94 111.03 -82.76
N GLU A 343 58.91 110.08 -83.71
CA GLU A 343 59.89 110.02 -84.81
C GLU A 343 59.74 111.19 -85.78
N LYS A 344 58.50 111.61 -86.08
CA LYS A 344 58.24 112.81 -86.90
C LYS A 344 58.63 114.12 -86.21
N GLN A 345 58.78 114.14 -84.88
CA GLN A 345 59.17 115.33 -84.12
C GLN A 345 60.68 115.44 -83.81
N LYS A 346 61.51 114.45 -84.18
CA LYS A 346 62.97 114.45 -83.91
C LYS A 346 63.85 115.10 -85.00
N GLN A 347 63.28 115.75 -86.03
CA GLN A 347 64.04 116.40 -87.10
C GLN A 347 64.19 117.93 -87.02
N THR A 348 63.73 118.60 -85.96
CA THR A 348 64.01 120.04 -85.78
C THR A 348 64.26 120.44 -84.34
N THR A 349 65.48 120.95 -84.14
CA THR A 349 65.98 121.86 -83.09
C THR A 349 66.55 121.28 -81.77
N PRO A 350 67.61 121.93 -81.26
CA PRO A 350 68.40 121.51 -80.10
C PRO A 350 68.04 122.31 -78.83
N ILE A 351 68.76 122.03 -77.73
CA ILE A 351 68.90 122.78 -76.47
C ILE A 351 68.35 122.03 -75.25
N GLU A 352 69.29 121.85 -74.31
CA GLU A 352 69.18 121.42 -72.93
C GLU A 352 68.12 122.20 -72.14
N GLN A 353 67.45 121.54 -71.18
CA GLN A 353 67.29 122.02 -69.79
C GLN A 353 66.43 121.06 -68.94
N LYS A 354 66.99 120.65 -67.80
CA LYS A 354 66.24 120.27 -66.58
C LYS A 354 65.38 121.46 -66.13
N PRO A 355 64.18 121.24 -65.56
CA PRO A 355 64.10 121.25 -64.10
C PRO A 355 63.03 120.33 -63.48
N GLN A 356 63.17 120.22 -62.16
CA GLN A 356 62.28 119.65 -61.15
C GLN A 356 60.88 120.29 -61.16
N ILE A 357 59.85 119.57 -60.70
CA ILE A 357 58.80 120.07 -59.79
C ILE A 357 58.12 118.90 -59.06
N PHE A 358 57.89 119.20 -57.79
CA PHE A 358 57.20 118.53 -56.68
C PHE A 358 55.68 118.37 -56.92
N ILE A 359 55.01 117.43 -56.22
CA ILE A 359 53.74 117.59 -55.43
C ILE A 359 53.26 116.20 -54.94
N VAL A 360 53.45 115.89 -53.65
CA VAL A 360 52.47 115.79 -52.53
C VAL A 360 51.62 114.51 -52.44
N ARG A 361 51.97 113.72 -51.40
CA ARG A 361 51.18 112.86 -50.47
C ARG A 361 49.71 112.51 -50.80
N LYS A 362 49.40 111.22 -50.65
CA LYS A 362 48.54 110.68 -49.56
C LYS A 362 48.68 109.15 -49.42
N GLU A 363 49.06 108.75 -48.21
CA GLU A 363 48.76 107.48 -47.51
C GLU A 363 47.22 107.22 -47.46
N PRO A 364 46.71 106.00 -47.11
CA PRO A 364 47.20 105.20 -45.99
C PRO A 364 47.08 103.65 -46.03
N GLU A 365 47.83 103.03 -45.11
CA GLU A 365 47.43 102.00 -44.12
C GLU A 365 46.98 100.58 -44.53
N GLN A 366 47.85 99.62 -44.11
CA GLN A 366 47.60 98.37 -43.34
C GLN A 366 48.17 97.09 -43.97
N PRO A 367 49.22 96.48 -43.37
CA PRO A 367 49.50 95.06 -43.48
C PRO A 367 48.95 94.34 -42.24
N ILE A 368 47.99 93.43 -42.43
CA ILE A 368 47.57 92.49 -41.38
C ILE A 368 48.53 91.30 -41.39
N GLU A 369 48.94 90.94 -40.18
CA GLU A 369 49.88 89.90 -39.79
C GLU A 369 49.52 88.49 -40.28
N TYR A 370 50.58 87.71 -40.45
CA TYR A 370 50.55 86.25 -40.56
C TYR A 370 50.24 85.64 -39.18
N GLU A 371 49.25 84.76 -39.09
CA GLU A 371 49.27 83.67 -38.10
C GLU A 371 48.91 82.34 -38.77
N GLU A 372 49.90 81.45 -38.74
CA GLU A 372 49.76 80.03 -39.00
C GLU A 372 48.86 79.40 -37.93
N SER A 373 47.77 78.76 -38.34
CA SER A 373 47.12 77.73 -37.53
C SER A 373 47.06 76.43 -38.31
N LYS A 374 47.96 75.53 -37.91
CA LYS A 374 47.87 74.09 -38.16
C LYS A 374 46.54 73.61 -37.58
N GLN A 375 45.67 73.05 -38.41
CA GLN A 375 44.55 72.26 -37.93
C GLN A 375 44.65 70.84 -38.46
N THR A 376 44.70 69.96 -37.48
CA THR A 376 45.14 68.58 -37.51
C THR A 376 44.14 67.71 -38.25
N PHE A 377 44.71 66.80 -39.03
CA PHE A 377 44.07 65.68 -39.71
C PHE A 377 43.47 64.71 -38.66
N GLU A 378 42.15 64.69 -38.50
CA GLU A 378 41.46 63.62 -37.75
C GLU A 378 40.94 62.56 -38.74
N GLN A 379 41.45 61.34 -38.59
CA GLN A 379 40.99 60.15 -39.28
C GLN A 379 39.61 59.72 -38.77
N PRO A 380 38.74 59.15 -39.63
CA PRO A 380 37.53 58.48 -39.15
C PRO A 380 37.89 57.14 -38.45
N PRO A 381 37.19 56.77 -37.36
CA PRO A 381 37.48 55.54 -36.62
C PRO A 381 36.99 54.29 -37.36
N LEU A 382 37.84 53.27 -37.32
CA LEU A 382 37.58 51.88 -37.68
C LEU A 382 36.37 51.33 -36.90
N ILE A 383 35.34 50.87 -37.62
CA ILE A 383 34.31 50.00 -37.06
C ILE A 383 34.94 48.60 -36.87
N PRO A 384 34.86 48.00 -35.67
CA PRO A 384 35.30 46.63 -35.47
C PRO A 384 34.36 45.66 -36.20
N THR A 385 34.95 44.87 -37.09
CA THR A 385 34.41 43.59 -37.57
C THR A 385 34.08 42.71 -36.36
N THR A 386 32.79 42.58 -36.05
CA THR A 386 32.30 41.52 -35.17
C THR A 386 32.08 40.27 -36.02
N ASP A 387 33.02 39.34 -35.84
CA ASP A 387 32.79 37.91 -35.72
C ASP A 387 31.63 37.32 -36.52
N SER A 388 31.99 36.89 -37.71
CA SER A 388 31.70 35.55 -38.21
C SER A 388 31.87 34.49 -37.10
N GLN A 389 30.80 34.20 -36.36
CA GLN A 389 30.60 32.89 -35.71
C GLN A 389 29.55 32.10 -36.47
N PHE A 390 30.07 31.37 -37.45
CA PHE A 390 29.81 29.97 -37.69
C PHE A 390 28.55 29.36 -37.05
N HIS A 391 27.66 28.93 -37.94
CA HIS A 391 26.68 27.88 -37.70
C HIS A 391 27.31 26.62 -37.11
N GLY A 392 26.75 26.12 -36.00
CA GLY A 392 27.13 24.82 -35.51
C GLY A 392 26.46 24.41 -34.21
N ARG A 393 25.21 23.93 -34.27
CA ARG A 393 24.85 22.56 -33.87
C ARG A 393 23.34 22.35 -33.93
N ARG A 394 22.96 21.57 -34.96
CA ARG A 394 21.83 20.65 -34.89
C ARG A 394 22.05 19.73 -33.67
N ARG A 395 21.06 19.62 -32.79
CA ARG A 395 20.80 18.34 -32.11
C ARG A 395 19.57 17.74 -32.76
N ILE A 396 19.86 16.77 -33.60
CA ILE A 396 18.95 15.71 -33.98
C ILE A 396 18.73 14.86 -32.73
N ALA A 397 17.47 14.65 -32.39
CA ALA A 397 17.02 13.65 -31.43
C ALA A 397 16.85 12.31 -32.14
N TRP A 398 17.51 11.27 -31.61
CA TRP A 398 17.28 9.81 -31.72
C TRP A 398 18.21 9.24 -30.62
N ASN A 399 17.84 8.45 -29.61
CA ASN A 399 16.76 7.48 -29.38
C ASN A 399 16.11 7.67 -28.00
#